data_AF-A0A2T5JAZ3-F1
#
_entry.id   AF-A0A2T5JAZ3-F1
#
_cell.length_a   1.000
_cell.length_b   1.000
_cell.length_c   1.000
_cell.angle_alpha   90.00
_cell.angle_beta   90.00
_cell.angle_gamma   90.00
#
_symmetry.space_group_name_H-M   'P 1'
#
loop_
_entity.id
_entity.type
_entity.pdbx_description
1 polymer ?
#
loop_
_entity_poly.entity_id
_entity_poly.type
_entity_poly.pdbx_seq_one_letter_code
_entity_poly.pdbx_strand_id
1 'polypeptide(L)'
;MKRTIMLISSATAVLLMIGSCKKPNETNSTATNLEVATMVSGSLAANSNGLSNISVDAVANAQATVDLNPGCGATKTYSFTRQNPQGSTTTYNYTFNYSYTLNCNASNQPDNVTITATDKGSFDGPRLTSNNSGSLSAKIGGLTTASQVFVLSGEYKRAGTYTSKVDNKTSGSSTVDLVVTGVTLNKTTKIITAGTATFTVTGATASNVAINTTGSLVFSGSNKATLTINSVNYIIDLLTGEVTKA
;
A
#
# COMPACT_ATOMS: atom_id res chain seq x y z
N MET A 1 -3.79 33.30 94.21
CA MET A 1 -4.71 32.71 93.22
C MET A 1 -4.93 33.69 92.07
N LYS A 2 -4.29 33.48 90.92
CA LYS A 2 -4.60 34.17 89.66
C LYS A 2 -4.42 33.14 88.54
N ARG A 3 -5.50 32.84 87.82
CA ARG A 3 -5.54 31.86 86.73
C ARG A 3 -5.23 32.55 85.40
N THR A 4 -4.29 31.95 84.68
CA THR A 4 -3.88 32.20 83.30
C THR A 4 -4.99 31.80 82.33
N ILE A 5 -5.25 32.62 81.30
CA ILE A 5 -5.97 32.21 80.08
C ILE A 5 -5.15 32.74 78.89
N MET A 6 -4.57 31.82 78.12
CA MET A 6 -3.84 32.10 76.88
C MET A 6 -4.56 31.32 75.77
N LEU A 7 -5.15 32.04 74.81
CA LEU A 7 -5.84 31.48 73.64
C LEU A 7 -4.80 31.05 72.59
N ILE A 8 -4.84 29.78 72.19
CA ILE A 8 -4.08 29.21 71.08
C ILE A 8 -5.05 29.08 69.89
N SER A 9 -4.76 29.78 68.79
CA SER A 9 -5.51 29.72 67.54
C SER A 9 -4.81 28.76 66.58
N SER A 10 -5.44 27.63 66.30
CA SER A 10 -4.98 26.59 65.37
C SER A 10 -5.52 26.85 63.97
N ALA A 11 -4.64 27.24 63.03
CA ALA A 11 -4.95 27.32 61.61
C ALA A 11 -4.67 25.96 60.94
N THR A 12 -5.73 25.24 60.59
CA THR A 12 -5.69 23.94 59.90
C THR A 12 -5.43 24.17 58.40
N ALA A 13 -4.25 23.76 57.92
CA ALA A 13 -3.93 23.74 56.49
C ALA A 13 -4.57 22.51 55.82
N VAL A 14 -5.52 22.76 54.91
CA VAL A 14 -6.14 21.73 54.07
C VAL A 14 -5.19 21.40 52.91
N LEU A 15 -4.55 20.23 52.96
CA LEU A 15 -3.82 19.66 51.83
C LEU A 15 -4.81 19.17 50.77
N LEU A 16 -4.85 19.87 49.63
CA LEU A 16 -5.48 19.41 48.39
C LEU A 16 -4.58 18.37 47.72
N MET A 17 -4.92 17.10 47.86
CA MET A 17 -4.34 16.00 47.09
C MET A 17 -4.88 16.06 45.66
N ILE A 18 -4.13 16.70 44.76
CA ILE A 18 -4.30 16.55 43.31
C ILE A 18 -3.93 15.12 42.91
N GLY A 19 -4.94 14.28 42.76
CA GLY A 19 -4.82 12.97 42.14
C GLY A 19 -4.37 13.13 40.68
N SER A 20 -3.10 12.85 40.41
CA SER A 20 -2.58 12.69 39.06
C SER A 20 -3.21 11.44 38.44
N CYS A 21 -4.23 11.63 37.62
CA CYS A 21 -4.69 10.61 36.69
C CYS A 21 -3.53 10.27 35.75
N LYS A 22 -2.79 9.19 36.05
CA LYS A 22 -1.96 8.55 35.04
C LYS A 22 -2.88 8.20 33.87
N LYS A 23 -2.59 8.73 32.68
CA LYS A 23 -3.19 8.23 31.44
C LYS A 23 -3.04 6.71 31.44
N PRO A 24 -4.08 5.93 31.11
CA PRO A 24 -3.95 4.48 31.02
C PRO A 24 -2.80 4.16 30.07
N ASN A 25 -1.93 3.24 30.48
CA ASN A 25 -0.80 2.78 29.66
C ASN A 25 -1.33 2.43 28.26
N GLU A 26 -0.85 3.17 27.25
CA GLU A 26 -0.92 2.77 25.86
C GLU A 26 -0.38 1.35 25.79
N THR A 27 -1.27 0.39 25.56
CA THR A 27 -0.86 -1.01 25.43
C THR A 27 -0.06 -1.07 24.14
N ASN A 28 1.21 -1.45 24.21
CA ASN A 28 2.05 -1.67 23.03
C ASN A 28 1.40 -2.78 22.18
N SER A 29 0.48 -2.40 21.29
CA SER A 29 -0.27 -3.35 20.48
C SER A 29 0.54 -3.68 19.24
N THR A 30 0.73 -4.99 19.02
CA THR A 30 1.26 -5.52 17.77
C THR A 30 0.21 -5.36 16.67
N ALA A 31 0.65 -5.12 15.44
CA ALA A 31 -0.25 -5.13 14.30
C ALA A 31 -0.90 -6.53 14.14
N THR A 32 -2.23 -6.58 14.02
CA THR A 32 -2.94 -7.83 13.79
C THR A 32 -2.77 -8.32 12.34
N ASN A 33 -3.09 -9.60 12.07
CA ASN A 33 -3.13 -10.10 10.69
C ASN A 33 -4.09 -9.30 9.81
N LEU A 34 -5.21 -8.80 10.33
CA LEU A 34 -6.16 -7.99 9.55
C LEU A 34 -5.60 -6.58 9.29
N GLU A 35 -4.86 -5.99 10.24
CA GLU A 35 -4.15 -4.72 10.01
C GLU A 35 -3.08 -4.89 8.93
N VAL A 36 -2.28 -5.96 8.99
CA VAL A 36 -1.29 -6.28 7.95
C VAL A 36 -1.98 -6.53 6.60
N ALA A 37 -3.06 -7.32 6.57
CA ALA A 37 -3.84 -7.54 5.36
C ALA A 37 -4.40 -6.24 4.78
N THR A 38 -4.78 -5.29 5.64
CA THR A 38 -5.24 -3.96 5.25
C THR A 38 -4.11 -3.11 4.67
N MET A 39 -2.89 -3.18 5.21
CA MET A 39 -1.70 -2.52 4.63
C MET A 39 -1.37 -3.06 3.24
N VAL A 40 -1.40 -4.39 3.08
CA VAL A 40 -1.18 -5.04 1.77
C VAL A 40 -2.29 -4.67 0.79
N SER A 41 -3.56 -4.70 1.22
CA SER A 41 -4.70 -4.27 0.42
C SER A 41 -4.56 -2.81 -0.04
N GLY A 42 -4.16 -1.92 0.87
CA GLY A 42 -3.85 -0.53 0.55
C GLY A 42 -2.74 -0.38 -0.48
N SER A 43 -1.85 -1.36 -0.65
CA SER A 43 -0.80 -1.36 -1.69
C SER A 43 -1.25 -1.99 -3.01
N LEU A 44 -2.36 -2.73 -3.02
CA LEU A 44 -2.88 -3.43 -4.19
C LEU A 44 -4.04 -2.68 -4.86
N ALA A 45 -4.97 -2.13 -4.07
CA ALA A 45 -6.27 -1.68 -4.54
C ALA A 45 -6.24 -0.41 -5.40
N ALA A 46 -7.14 -0.30 -6.36
CA ALA A 46 -7.19 0.82 -7.28
C ALA A 46 -7.58 2.15 -6.59
N ASN A 47 -8.48 2.10 -5.60
CA ASN A 47 -8.91 3.28 -4.85
C ASN A 47 -7.83 3.87 -3.92
N SER A 48 -6.76 3.15 -3.63
CA SER A 48 -5.54 3.66 -2.97
C SER A 48 -4.39 3.86 -3.97
N ASN A 49 -4.72 3.90 -5.27
CA ASN A 49 -3.78 3.89 -6.38
C ASN A 49 -2.67 2.85 -6.21
N GLY A 50 -3.03 1.65 -5.77
CA GLY A 50 -2.15 0.50 -5.62
C GLY A 50 -1.72 -0.12 -6.95
N LEU A 51 -1.05 -1.26 -6.83
CA LEU A 51 -0.55 -2.06 -7.95
C LEU A 51 -1.60 -2.31 -9.03
N SER A 52 -2.87 -2.50 -8.68
CA SER A 52 -3.93 -2.73 -9.67
C SER A 52 -4.09 -1.55 -10.64
N ASN A 53 -3.99 -0.31 -10.17
CA ASN A 53 -4.11 0.87 -11.03
C ASN A 53 -2.79 1.13 -11.78
N ILE A 54 -1.66 0.98 -11.08
CA ILE A 54 -0.32 1.14 -11.67
C ILE A 54 -0.10 0.13 -12.80
N SER A 55 -0.59 -1.11 -12.67
CA SER A 55 -0.45 -2.14 -13.70
C SER A 55 -1.23 -1.81 -14.98
N VAL A 56 -2.39 -1.15 -14.86
CA VAL A 56 -3.17 -0.68 -16.02
C VAL A 56 -2.36 0.36 -16.81
N ASP A 57 -1.80 1.36 -16.12
CA ASP A 57 -0.93 2.37 -16.73
C ASP A 57 0.29 1.74 -17.39
N ALA A 58 0.93 0.82 -16.65
CA ALA A 58 2.14 0.15 -17.07
C ALA A 58 1.94 -0.58 -18.40
N VAL A 59 0.90 -1.41 -18.52
CA VAL A 59 0.65 -2.19 -19.74
C VAL A 59 0.15 -1.33 -20.91
N ALA A 60 -0.64 -0.28 -20.63
CA ALA A 60 -1.12 0.63 -21.67
C ALA A 60 0.04 1.40 -22.30
N ASN A 61 0.93 1.97 -21.49
CA ASN A 61 2.08 2.73 -21.97
C ASN A 61 3.19 1.83 -22.55
N ALA A 62 3.33 0.59 -22.06
CA ALA A 62 4.21 -0.39 -22.69
C ALA A 62 3.76 -0.70 -24.13
N GLN A 63 2.46 -0.92 -24.35
CA GLN A 63 1.94 -1.12 -25.70
C GLN A 63 2.14 0.12 -26.57
N ALA A 64 1.82 1.32 -26.05
CA ALA A 64 2.05 2.57 -26.80
C ALA A 64 3.54 2.78 -27.15
N THR A 65 4.46 2.38 -26.27
CA THR A 65 5.90 2.42 -26.54
C THR A 65 6.29 1.50 -27.70
N VAL A 66 5.70 0.30 -27.79
CA VAL A 66 5.91 -0.60 -28.93
C VAL A 66 5.32 -0.03 -30.21
N ASP A 67 4.10 0.51 -30.16
CA ASP A 67 3.38 1.01 -31.34
C ASP A 67 4.08 2.23 -31.95
N LEU A 68 4.70 3.09 -31.13
CA LEU A 68 5.54 4.20 -31.59
C LEU A 68 6.85 3.74 -32.24
N ASN A 69 7.26 2.49 -31.98
CA ASN A 69 8.50 1.88 -32.47
C ASN A 69 9.72 2.82 -32.41
N PRO A 70 10.12 3.31 -31.22
CA PRO A 70 11.22 4.26 -31.06
C PRO A 70 12.60 3.66 -31.36
N GLY A 71 12.68 2.40 -31.78
CA GLY A 71 13.91 1.62 -31.87
C GLY A 71 14.22 0.87 -30.57
N CYS A 72 14.96 -0.22 -30.70
CA CYS A 72 15.33 -1.07 -29.58
C CYS A 72 16.32 -0.36 -28.64
N GLY A 73 16.14 -0.54 -27.34
CA GLY A 73 16.91 0.14 -26.29
C GLY A 73 16.45 1.59 -26.02
N ALA A 74 15.57 2.14 -26.85
CA ALA A 74 15.05 3.48 -26.63
C ALA A 74 14.20 3.53 -25.35
N THR A 75 14.36 4.62 -24.60
CA THR A 75 13.66 4.86 -23.34
C THR A 75 12.77 6.09 -23.45
N LYS A 76 11.54 5.98 -22.94
CA LYS A 76 10.56 7.07 -22.85
C LYS A 76 10.18 7.30 -21.40
N THR A 77 10.10 8.56 -21.00
CA THR A 77 9.71 8.94 -19.65
C THR A 77 8.44 9.77 -19.66
N TYR A 78 7.64 9.63 -18.62
CA TYR A 78 6.37 10.32 -18.45
C TYR A 78 6.20 10.70 -17.00
N SER A 79 5.69 11.91 -16.74
CA SER A 79 5.29 12.34 -15.41
C SER A 79 3.89 12.91 -15.44
N PHE A 80 3.11 12.60 -14.43
CA PHE A 80 1.74 13.09 -14.29
C PHE A 80 1.30 13.04 -12.83
N THR A 81 0.25 13.76 -12.51
CA THR A 81 -0.45 13.66 -11.23
C THR A 81 -1.79 12.97 -11.43
N ARG A 82 -2.23 12.24 -10.40
CA ARG A 82 -3.55 11.62 -10.37
C ARG A 82 -4.18 11.84 -9.01
N GLN A 83 -5.43 12.26 -9.03
CA GLN A 83 -6.25 12.40 -7.84
C GLN A 83 -7.63 11.79 -8.08
N ASN A 84 -8.36 11.53 -7.00
CA ASN A 84 -9.74 11.05 -7.10
C ASN A 84 -10.66 12.10 -7.75
N PRO A 85 -11.72 11.68 -8.45
CA PRO A 85 -12.79 12.59 -8.87
C PRO A 85 -13.45 13.28 -7.66
N GLN A 86 -13.94 14.51 -7.88
CA GLN A 86 -14.68 15.27 -6.86
C GLN A 86 -15.89 14.46 -6.37
N GLY A 87 -16.12 14.43 -5.05
CA GLY A 87 -17.24 13.71 -4.43
C GLY A 87 -16.97 12.23 -4.13
N SER A 88 -15.76 11.73 -4.39
CA SER A 88 -15.38 10.36 -4.00
C SER A 88 -15.29 10.20 -2.48
N THR A 89 -15.74 9.05 -1.96
CA THR A 89 -15.66 8.71 -0.53
C THR A 89 -14.26 8.31 -0.08
N THR A 90 -13.43 7.83 -1.01
CA THR A 90 -11.99 7.62 -0.85
C THR A 90 -11.26 8.74 -1.55
N THR A 91 -10.26 9.32 -0.90
CA THR A 91 -9.42 10.35 -1.52
C THR A 91 -8.02 9.83 -1.75
N TYR A 92 -7.41 10.25 -2.86
CA TYR A 92 -5.99 10.05 -3.07
C TYR A 92 -5.44 11.17 -3.95
N ASN A 93 -4.15 11.44 -3.79
CA ASN A 93 -3.40 12.33 -4.65
C ASN A 93 -1.96 11.83 -4.75
N TYR A 94 -1.50 11.59 -5.98
CA TYR A 94 -0.19 11.05 -6.26
C TYR A 94 0.45 11.74 -7.46
N THR A 95 1.77 11.90 -7.38
CA THR A 95 2.63 12.25 -8.50
C THR A 95 3.40 11.01 -8.94
N PHE A 96 3.46 10.76 -10.24
CA PHE A 96 4.15 9.63 -10.83
C PHE A 96 5.28 10.08 -11.74
N ASN A 97 6.34 9.28 -11.77
CA ASN A 97 7.35 9.31 -12.83
C ASN A 97 7.56 7.88 -13.33
N TYR A 98 7.36 7.69 -14.62
CA TYR A 98 7.53 6.42 -15.30
C TYR A 98 8.67 6.51 -16.32
N SER A 99 9.34 5.37 -16.53
CA SER A 99 10.32 5.15 -17.58
C SER A 99 10.05 3.79 -18.22
N TYR A 100 9.99 3.77 -19.56
CA TYR A 100 9.71 2.58 -20.37
C TYR A 100 10.86 2.38 -21.35
N THR A 101 11.50 1.22 -21.32
CA THR A 101 12.58 0.85 -22.24
C THR A 101 12.11 -0.31 -23.11
N LEU A 102 12.09 -0.11 -24.42
CA LEU A 102 11.74 -1.16 -25.38
C LEU A 102 12.92 -2.12 -25.57
N ASN A 103 12.73 -3.38 -25.23
CA ASN A 103 13.73 -4.43 -25.44
C ASN A 103 13.30 -5.32 -26.60
N CYS A 104 14.25 -5.65 -27.47
CA CYS A 104 14.03 -6.47 -28.64
C CYS A 104 14.78 -7.79 -28.56
N ASN A 105 14.31 -8.78 -29.32
CA ASN A 105 14.99 -10.06 -29.49
C ASN A 105 16.18 -9.95 -30.47
N ALA A 106 16.86 -11.08 -30.70
CA ALA A 106 18.01 -11.15 -31.61
C ALA A 106 17.69 -10.79 -33.08
N SER A 107 16.43 -10.83 -33.48
CA SER A 107 15.94 -10.42 -34.80
C SER A 107 15.47 -8.95 -34.82
N ASN A 108 15.80 -8.17 -33.79
CA ASN A 108 15.44 -6.76 -33.65
C ASN A 108 13.91 -6.51 -33.63
N GLN A 109 13.13 -7.49 -33.20
CA GLN A 109 11.68 -7.35 -33.00
C GLN A 109 11.34 -7.09 -31.53
N PRO A 110 10.31 -6.29 -31.22
CA PRO A 110 9.83 -6.06 -29.86
C PRO A 110 9.60 -7.38 -29.10
N ASP A 111 10.30 -7.56 -27.98
CA ASP A 111 10.16 -8.73 -27.10
C ASP A 111 9.40 -8.35 -25.82
N ASN A 112 9.87 -7.29 -25.15
CA ASN A 112 9.32 -6.84 -23.89
C ASN A 112 9.60 -5.35 -23.65
N VAL A 113 8.91 -4.77 -22.67
CA VAL A 113 9.20 -3.44 -22.16
C VAL A 113 9.60 -3.55 -20.70
N THR A 114 10.78 -3.03 -20.35
CA THR A 114 11.14 -2.81 -18.95
C THR A 114 10.53 -1.50 -18.50
N ILE A 115 9.87 -1.53 -17.34
CA ILE A 115 9.28 -0.36 -16.70
C ILE A 115 9.97 -0.10 -15.36
N THR A 116 10.32 1.16 -15.13
CA THR A 116 10.54 1.65 -13.78
C THR A 116 9.55 2.77 -13.49
N ALA A 117 8.99 2.79 -12.29
CA ALA A 117 8.10 3.84 -11.86
C ALA A 117 8.42 4.28 -10.43
N THR A 118 8.14 5.53 -10.12
CA THR A 118 8.11 6.05 -8.76
C THR A 118 6.81 6.81 -8.55
N ASP A 119 6.27 6.72 -7.34
CA ASP A 119 5.10 7.47 -6.91
C ASP A 119 5.35 8.13 -5.55
N LYS A 120 4.70 9.28 -5.33
CA LYS A 120 4.65 9.93 -4.01
C LYS A 120 3.29 10.58 -3.83
N GLY A 121 2.68 10.35 -2.68
CA GLY A 121 1.35 10.87 -2.43
C GLY A 121 0.74 10.36 -1.14
N SER A 122 -0.58 10.38 -1.11
CA SER A 122 -1.35 9.91 0.04
C SER A 122 -2.71 9.41 -0.41
N PHE A 123 -3.32 8.56 0.41
CA PHE A 123 -4.72 8.20 0.29
C PHE A 123 -5.40 8.15 1.65
N ASP A 124 -6.68 8.41 1.65
CA ASP A 124 -7.57 8.23 2.78
C ASP A 124 -8.75 7.33 2.38
N GLY A 125 -8.69 6.07 2.82
CA GLY A 125 -9.71 5.07 2.55
C GLY A 125 -10.49 4.64 3.80
N PRO A 126 -11.52 3.78 3.65
CA PRO A 126 -12.38 3.39 4.76
C PRO A 126 -11.65 2.65 5.90
N ARG A 127 -10.61 1.87 5.55
CA ARG A 127 -9.87 1.01 6.49
C ARG A 127 -8.46 1.50 6.82
N LEU A 128 -7.91 2.39 6.01
CA LEU A 128 -6.52 2.81 6.09
C LEU A 128 -6.34 4.21 5.51
N THR A 129 -5.54 5.01 6.19
CA THR A 129 -4.99 6.25 5.65
C THR A 129 -3.47 6.08 5.54
N SER A 130 -2.85 6.64 4.50
CA SER A 130 -1.40 6.58 4.33
C SER A 130 -0.85 7.81 3.61
N ASN A 131 0.35 8.21 4.00
CA ASN A 131 1.22 9.10 3.24
C ASN A 131 2.48 8.31 2.88
N ASN A 132 2.71 8.11 1.59
CA ASN A 132 3.65 7.12 1.11
C ASN A 132 4.34 7.53 -0.18
N SER A 133 5.43 6.84 -0.44
CA SER A 133 6.06 6.74 -1.74
C SER A 133 6.06 5.30 -2.20
N GLY A 134 6.09 5.09 -3.50
CA GLY A 134 6.21 3.76 -4.08
C GLY A 134 7.21 3.71 -5.22
N SER A 135 7.61 2.50 -5.56
CA SER A 135 8.42 2.19 -6.73
C SER A 135 7.97 0.91 -7.40
N LEU A 136 8.07 0.87 -8.72
CA LEU A 136 7.88 -0.33 -9.52
C LEU A 136 9.15 -0.57 -10.34
N SER A 137 9.61 -1.80 -10.40
CA SER A 137 10.57 -2.27 -11.40
C SER A 137 10.04 -3.58 -11.98
N ALA A 138 9.67 -3.59 -13.26
CA ALA A 138 9.04 -4.76 -13.85
C ALA A 138 9.38 -4.94 -15.34
N LYS A 139 9.12 -6.14 -15.83
CA LYS A 139 9.13 -6.51 -17.24
C LYS A 139 7.69 -6.77 -17.69
N ILE A 140 7.33 -6.22 -18.84
CA ILE A 140 6.02 -6.40 -19.48
C ILE A 140 6.23 -7.16 -20.79
N GLY A 141 5.64 -8.35 -20.86
CA GLY A 141 5.58 -9.17 -22.07
C GLY A 141 4.17 -9.23 -22.66
N GLY A 142 4.00 -10.11 -23.67
CA GLY A 142 2.72 -10.29 -24.35
C GLY A 142 2.34 -9.10 -25.23
N LEU A 143 3.32 -8.41 -25.82
CA LEU A 143 3.10 -7.15 -26.56
C LEU A 143 2.62 -7.36 -28.01
N THR A 144 2.68 -8.58 -28.54
CA THR A 144 2.25 -8.91 -29.90
C THR A 144 0.72 -8.93 -30.03
N THR A 145 0.21 -8.70 -31.24
CA THR A 145 -1.24 -8.73 -31.53
C THR A 145 -1.86 -10.12 -31.34
N ALA A 146 -1.07 -11.19 -31.45
CA ALA A 146 -1.52 -12.56 -31.20
C ALA A 146 -1.76 -12.88 -29.71
N SER A 147 -1.12 -12.14 -28.80
CA SER A 147 -1.31 -12.33 -27.36
C SER A 147 -2.62 -11.70 -26.89
N GLN A 148 -3.44 -12.46 -26.16
CA GLN A 148 -4.68 -11.97 -25.54
C GLN A 148 -4.45 -11.28 -24.20
N VAL A 149 -3.25 -11.41 -23.62
CA VAL A 149 -2.89 -10.86 -22.32
C VAL A 149 -1.55 -10.13 -22.38
N PHE A 150 -1.37 -9.18 -21.48
CA PHE A 150 -0.06 -8.73 -21.02
C PHE A 150 0.41 -9.63 -19.88
N VAL A 151 1.72 -9.76 -19.74
CA VAL A 151 2.33 -10.48 -18.60
C VAL A 151 3.29 -9.53 -17.89
N LEU A 152 3.02 -9.24 -16.63
CA LEU A 152 3.81 -8.37 -15.77
C LEU A 152 4.54 -9.21 -14.72
N SER A 153 5.84 -9.00 -14.58
CA SER A 153 6.67 -9.65 -13.54
C SER A 153 7.73 -8.68 -13.06
N GLY A 154 7.93 -8.61 -11.74
CA GLY A 154 8.77 -7.57 -11.15
C GLY A 154 8.52 -7.37 -9.67
N GLU A 155 8.87 -6.19 -9.19
CA GLU A 155 8.80 -5.81 -7.78
C GLU A 155 8.10 -4.47 -7.64
N TYR A 156 7.13 -4.39 -6.72
CA TYR A 156 6.43 -3.17 -6.35
C TYR A 156 6.61 -2.91 -4.85
N LYS A 157 7.15 -1.75 -4.50
CA LYS A 157 7.32 -1.33 -3.10
C LYS A 157 6.46 -0.12 -2.80
N ARG A 158 5.90 -0.09 -1.60
CA ARG A 158 5.19 1.05 -1.04
C ARG A 158 5.64 1.27 0.40
N ALA A 159 6.27 2.41 0.67
CA ALA A 159 6.79 2.76 1.99
C ALA A 159 6.23 4.11 2.45
N GLY A 160 5.86 4.21 3.72
CA GLY A 160 5.29 5.43 4.26
C GLY A 160 4.81 5.32 5.69
N THR A 161 4.01 6.30 6.10
CA THR A 161 3.26 6.25 7.36
C THR A 161 1.84 5.75 7.10
N TYR A 162 1.25 5.15 8.12
CA TYR A 162 -0.11 4.64 8.05
C TYR A 162 -0.88 4.90 9.34
N THR A 163 -2.21 4.96 9.21
CA THR A 163 -3.17 4.89 10.32
C THR A 163 -4.24 3.87 9.95
N SER A 164 -4.24 2.75 10.65
CA SER A 164 -5.28 1.72 10.54
C SER A 164 -6.59 2.25 11.14
N LYS A 165 -7.70 1.94 10.47
CA LYS A 165 -9.07 2.19 10.96
C LYS A 165 -9.77 0.90 11.38
N VAL A 166 -9.05 -0.22 11.35
CA VAL A 166 -9.53 -1.56 11.71
C VAL A 166 -8.79 -2.08 12.96
N ASP A 167 -9.41 -3.04 13.65
CA ASP A 167 -8.89 -3.66 14.87
C ASP A 167 -8.36 -2.65 15.91
N ASN A 168 -7.07 -2.76 16.23
CA ASN A 168 -6.38 -1.95 17.24
C ASN A 168 -6.19 -0.51 16.78
N LYS A 169 -6.53 -0.18 15.52
CA LYS A 169 -6.38 1.14 14.91
C LYS A 169 -4.97 1.69 15.08
N THR A 170 -3.97 0.81 14.94
CA THR A 170 -2.57 1.19 15.07
C THR A 170 -2.18 2.22 14.02
N SER A 171 -1.25 3.10 14.37
CA SER A 171 -0.55 3.96 13.42
C SER A 171 0.94 3.67 13.47
N GLY A 172 1.70 4.11 12.47
CA GLY A 172 3.13 3.84 12.42
C GLY A 172 3.73 4.08 11.04
N SER A 173 4.84 3.38 10.78
CA SER A 173 5.45 3.29 9.46
C SER A 173 5.40 1.85 8.95
N SER A 174 5.25 1.72 7.63
CA SER A 174 5.25 0.42 6.97
C SER A 174 5.89 0.51 5.59
N THR A 175 6.61 -0.54 5.21
CA THR A 175 7.02 -0.86 3.84
C THR A 175 6.34 -2.16 3.45
N VAL A 176 5.50 -2.11 2.41
CA VAL A 176 4.95 -3.27 1.73
C VAL A 176 5.77 -3.50 0.47
N ASP A 177 6.41 -4.65 0.39
CA ASP A 177 7.19 -5.10 -0.75
C ASP A 177 6.48 -6.28 -1.41
N LEU A 178 6.16 -6.18 -2.70
CA LEU A 178 5.48 -7.19 -3.50
C LEU A 178 6.38 -7.68 -4.62
N VAL A 179 6.65 -8.98 -4.68
CA VAL A 179 7.33 -9.61 -5.81
C VAL A 179 6.29 -10.34 -6.65
N VAL A 180 5.94 -9.77 -7.79
CA VAL A 180 4.90 -10.27 -8.69
C VAL A 180 5.49 -11.17 -9.77
N THR A 181 4.89 -12.34 -9.96
CA THR A 181 5.34 -13.34 -10.92
C THR A 181 4.19 -13.71 -11.85
N GLY A 182 4.37 -13.46 -13.15
CA GLY A 182 3.42 -13.84 -14.18
C GLY A 182 2.02 -13.26 -14.00
N VAL A 183 1.89 -12.02 -13.48
CA VAL A 183 0.59 -11.36 -13.36
C VAL A 183 0.07 -11.05 -14.76
N THR A 184 -1.06 -11.64 -15.11
CA THR A 184 -1.68 -11.48 -16.43
C THR A 184 -2.75 -10.40 -16.40
N LEU A 185 -2.77 -9.56 -17.43
CA LEU A 185 -3.80 -8.54 -17.61
C LEU A 185 -4.45 -8.74 -18.98
N ASN A 186 -5.78 -8.74 -19.04
CA ASN A 186 -6.50 -8.85 -20.31
C ASN A 186 -6.17 -7.65 -21.23
N LYS A 187 -5.88 -7.87 -22.51
CA LYS A 187 -5.51 -6.76 -23.41
C LYS A 187 -6.62 -5.75 -23.66
N THR A 188 -7.88 -6.16 -23.61
CA THR A 188 -9.03 -5.30 -23.87
C THR A 188 -9.40 -4.51 -22.63
N THR A 189 -9.61 -5.19 -21.50
CA THR A 189 -10.09 -4.54 -20.28
C THR A 189 -8.97 -4.01 -19.39
N LYS A 190 -7.72 -4.45 -19.60
CA LYS A 190 -6.55 -4.19 -18.74
C LYS A 190 -6.73 -4.67 -17.29
N ILE A 191 -7.73 -5.50 -17.00
CA ILE A 191 -7.97 -6.03 -15.66
C ILE A 191 -7.04 -7.22 -15.41
N ILE A 192 -6.51 -7.32 -14.18
CA ILE A 192 -5.73 -8.47 -13.73
C ILE A 192 -6.61 -9.73 -13.75
N THR A 193 -6.16 -10.78 -14.44
CA THR A 193 -6.90 -12.03 -14.62
C THR A 193 -6.33 -13.21 -13.84
N ALA A 194 -5.01 -13.25 -13.64
CA ALA A 194 -4.34 -14.32 -12.92
C ALA A 194 -2.90 -13.92 -12.52
N GLY A 195 -2.24 -14.74 -11.72
CA GLY A 195 -0.84 -14.61 -11.36
C GLY A 195 -0.62 -14.78 -9.86
N THR A 196 0.63 -14.64 -9.43
CA THR A 196 0.97 -14.74 -8.01
C THR A 196 1.89 -13.60 -7.59
N ALA A 197 1.93 -13.35 -6.29
CA ALA A 197 2.97 -12.54 -5.69
C ALA A 197 3.36 -13.09 -4.31
N THR A 198 4.58 -12.82 -3.88
CA THR A 198 4.91 -12.84 -2.45
C THR A 198 4.87 -11.42 -1.93
N PHE A 199 4.62 -11.27 -0.63
CA PHE A 199 4.73 -9.96 0.02
C PHE A 199 5.57 -10.04 1.28
N THR A 200 6.20 -8.90 1.61
CA THR A 200 6.81 -8.64 2.91
C THR A 200 6.32 -7.29 3.42
N VAL A 201 5.82 -7.24 4.65
CA VAL A 201 5.51 -6.01 5.38
C VAL A 201 6.53 -5.84 6.49
N THR A 202 7.29 -4.74 6.43
CA THR A 202 8.20 -4.33 7.52
C THR A 202 7.82 -2.96 8.06
N GLY A 203 8.20 -2.64 9.29
CA GLY A 203 7.96 -1.31 9.86
C GLY A 203 7.86 -1.33 11.37
N ALA A 204 7.19 -0.33 11.92
CA ALA A 204 6.88 -0.28 13.35
C ALA A 204 5.60 0.51 13.63
N THR A 205 4.88 0.11 14.66
CA THR A 205 3.78 0.92 15.21
C THR A 205 4.32 2.18 15.90
N ALA A 206 3.45 3.14 16.20
CA ALA A 206 3.79 4.36 16.94
C ALA A 206 4.38 4.08 18.33
N SER A 207 4.07 2.92 18.90
CA SER A 207 4.64 2.40 20.15
C SER A 207 5.99 1.68 19.96
N ASN A 208 6.62 1.79 18.78
CA ASN A 208 7.86 1.13 18.39
C ASN A 208 7.81 -0.40 18.40
N VAL A 209 6.62 -0.99 18.25
CA VAL A 209 6.50 -2.45 18.09
C VAL A 209 6.78 -2.80 16.64
N ALA A 210 7.80 -3.62 16.40
CA ALA A 210 8.23 -4.00 15.06
C ALA A 210 7.15 -4.81 14.32
N ILE A 211 7.00 -4.53 13.03
CA ILE A 211 6.21 -5.29 12.08
C ILE A 211 7.19 -6.01 11.16
N ASN A 212 7.08 -7.33 11.06
CA ASN A 212 7.80 -8.15 10.10
C ASN A 212 6.93 -9.35 9.74
N THR A 213 6.24 -9.28 8.62
CA THR A 213 5.27 -10.30 8.21
C THR A 213 5.41 -10.58 6.74
N THR A 214 5.46 -11.86 6.38
CA THR A 214 5.53 -12.31 5.00
C THR A 214 4.31 -13.16 4.66
N GLY A 215 4.08 -13.35 3.36
CA GLY A 215 3.07 -14.27 2.88
C GLY A 215 2.95 -14.25 1.36
N SER A 216 1.81 -14.73 0.87
CA SER A 216 1.56 -14.89 -0.56
C SER A 216 0.22 -14.32 -1.00
N LEU A 217 0.14 -14.03 -2.29
CA LEU A 217 -1.01 -13.52 -3.01
C LEU A 217 -1.25 -14.38 -4.25
N VAL A 218 -2.51 -14.73 -4.48
CA VAL A 218 -2.96 -15.35 -5.72
C VAL A 218 -4.01 -14.46 -6.35
N PHE A 219 -3.74 -13.95 -7.55
CA PHE A 219 -4.72 -13.20 -8.33
C PHE A 219 -5.61 -14.20 -9.08
N SER A 220 -6.93 -14.08 -8.94
CA SER A 220 -7.90 -15.04 -9.49
C SER A 220 -8.88 -14.41 -10.48
N GLY A 221 -8.61 -13.17 -10.91
CA GLY A 221 -9.49 -12.41 -11.78
C GLY A 221 -10.66 -11.78 -11.02
N SER A 222 -11.66 -11.28 -11.74
CA SER A 222 -12.86 -10.64 -11.17
C SER A 222 -12.55 -9.60 -10.09
N ASN A 223 -11.45 -8.85 -10.26
CA ASN A 223 -10.94 -7.88 -9.31
C ASN A 223 -10.64 -8.43 -7.91
N LYS A 224 -10.21 -9.70 -7.78
CA LYS A 224 -9.91 -10.31 -6.50
C LYS A 224 -8.50 -10.90 -6.42
N ALA A 225 -7.95 -10.85 -5.22
CA ALA A 225 -6.76 -11.61 -4.85
C ALA A 225 -6.97 -12.31 -3.50
N THR A 226 -6.44 -13.52 -3.37
CA THR A 226 -6.39 -14.24 -2.09
C THR A 226 -5.03 -14.03 -1.46
N LEU A 227 -5.02 -13.37 -0.30
CA LEU A 227 -3.86 -13.15 0.55
C LEU A 227 -3.78 -14.24 1.61
N THR A 228 -2.61 -14.85 1.79
CA THR A 228 -2.35 -15.81 2.88
C THR A 228 -1.33 -15.25 3.86
N ILE A 229 -1.71 -15.12 5.13
CA ILE A 229 -0.83 -14.69 6.23
C ILE A 229 -0.89 -15.74 7.35
N ASN A 230 0.22 -16.39 7.68
CA ASN A 230 0.26 -17.39 8.76
C ASN A 230 -0.86 -18.46 8.66
N SER A 231 -1.10 -18.97 7.45
CA SER A 231 -2.19 -19.92 7.12
C SER A 231 -3.62 -19.37 7.23
N VAL A 232 -3.80 -18.08 7.47
CA VAL A 232 -5.10 -17.39 7.42
C VAL A 232 -5.28 -16.74 6.06
N ASN A 233 -6.41 -17.00 5.43
CA ASN A 233 -6.75 -16.46 4.11
C ASN A 233 -7.63 -15.22 4.23
N TYR A 234 -7.33 -14.23 3.41
CA TYR A 234 -8.13 -13.03 3.22
C TYR A 234 -8.39 -12.85 1.72
N ILE A 235 -9.60 -12.42 1.38
CA ILE A 235 -9.95 -11.96 0.04
C ILE A 235 -9.83 -10.44 0.02
N ILE A 236 -9.04 -9.94 -0.92
CA ILE A 236 -8.89 -8.52 -1.22
C ILE A 236 -9.68 -8.22 -2.50
N ASP A 237 -10.54 -7.22 -2.43
CA ASP A 237 -11.11 -6.59 -3.61
C ASP A 237 -10.14 -5.54 -4.16
N LEU A 238 -9.64 -5.76 -5.38
CA LEU A 238 -8.61 -4.95 -6.03
C LEU A 238 -9.12 -3.58 -6.51
N LEU A 239 -10.43 -3.31 -6.47
CA LEU A 239 -10.97 -1.99 -6.77
C LEU A 239 -11.11 -1.15 -5.50
N THR A 240 -11.64 -1.75 -4.45
CA THR A 240 -12.10 -1.07 -3.23
C THR A 240 -11.16 -1.22 -2.05
N GLY A 241 -10.24 -2.17 -2.10
CA GLY A 241 -9.35 -2.50 -0.99
C GLY A 241 -10.07 -3.13 0.21
N GLU A 242 -11.33 -3.56 0.04
CA GLU A 242 -12.04 -4.30 1.08
C GLU A 242 -11.33 -5.63 1.35
N VAL A 243 -11.21 -5.95 2.63
CA VAL A 243 -10.56 -7.16 3.13
C VAL A 243 -11.58 -7.99 3.90
N THR A 244 -11.81 -9.22 3.43
CA THR A 244 -12.70 -10.17 4.10
C THR A 244 -11.93 -11.43 4.43
N LYS A 245 -12.09 -11.96 5.65
CA LYS A 245 -11.52 -13.26 6.01
C LYS A 245 -12.23 -14.37 5.22
N ALA A 246 -11.48 -15.25 4.58
CA ALA A 246 -12.01 -16.37 3.78
C ALA A 246 -12.38 -17.58 4.65
#